data_AF-A0A7G1G792-F1
#
_entry.id   AF-A0A7G1G792-F1
#
_cell.length_a   1.000
_cell.length_b   1.000
_cell.length_c   1.000
_cell.angle_alpha   90.00
_cell.angle_beta   90.00
_cell.angle_gamma   90.00
#
_symmetry.space_group_name_H-M   'P 1'
#
loop_
_entity.id
_entity.type
_entity.pdbx_description
1 polymer ?
#
loop_
_entity_poly.entity_id
_entity_poly.type
_entity_poly.pdbx_seq_one_letter_code
_entity_poly.pdbx_strand_id
1 'polypeptide(L)'
;MYCMDFVNGMYMFVYYVSIFTFFIMFSSIQSLRGEVENKSIKLYIPRCQSRSKIYIAKNISLSLMFIIITIIFYIITIILDYLFLIHRTDIALNVFWKSQDTESIIFFIISMLFYYLFLIQFAFFLSSFFNPLMSSILALITTILTFYLKVISYIQTLVLTYYLEKIMNSIKIQYNDIFLYFLLILIYGIIFNLLGIKKFKKLDVI
;
A
#
# COMPACT_ATOMS: atom_id res chain seq x y z
N MET A 1 17.82 17.95 12.21
CA MET A 1 17.27 16.92 11.31
C MET A 1 17.44 17.39 9.88
N TYR A 2 17.88 16.56 8.93
CA TYR A 2 17.95 16.95 7.51
C TYR A 2 16.66 16.56 6.77
N CYS A 3 16.45 17.12 5.58
CA CYS A 3 15.15 17.02 4.88
C CYS A 3 14.69 15.56 4.66
N MET A 4 15.58 14.70 4.18
CA MET A 4 15.25 13.29 3.94
C MET A 4 14.96 12.49 5.23
N ASP A 5 15.58 12.83 6.36
CA ASP A 5 15.21 12.25 7.66
C ASP A 5 13.78 12.65 8.07
N PHE A 6 13.38 13.88 7.77
CA PHE A 6 12.02 14.35 8.01
C PHE A 6 10.99 13.65 7.16
N VAL A 7 11.27 13.50 5.86
CA VAL A 7 10.43 12.70 4.97
C VAL A 7 10.30 11.27 5.51
N ASN A 8 11.42 10.63 5.87
CA ASN A 8 11.43 9.29 6.44
C ASN A 8 10.55 9.22 7.70
N GLY A 9 10.73 10.14 8.64
CA GLY A 9 9.92 10.23 9.86
C GLY A 9 8.42 10.39 9.60
N MET A 10 8.03 11.10 8.53
CA MET A 10 6.62 11.23 8.13
C MET A 10 6.06 9.94 7.55
N TYR A 11 6.82 9.21 6.72
CA TYR A 11 6.43 7.88 6.25
C TYR A 11 6.31 6.87 7.38
N MET A 12 7.23 6.90 8.34
CA MET A 12 7.20 6.12 9.59
C MET A 12 5.92 6.38 10.38
N PHE A 13 5.62 7.66 10.60
CA PHE A 13 4.42 8.08 11.33
C PHE A 13 3.16 7.55 10.65
N VAL A 14 3.01 7.77 9.33
CA VAL A 14 1.85 7.30 8.58
C VAL A 14 1.73 5.77 8.60
N TYR A 15 2.85 5.05 8.54
CA TYR A 15 2.86 3.59 8.65
C TYR A 15 2.33 3.11 10.00
N TYR A 16 2.86 3.65 11.11
CA TYR A 16 2.44 3.24 12.46
C TYR A 16 0.98 3.60 12.76
N VAL A 17 0.54 4.79 12.36
CA VAL A 17 -0.86 5.21 12.58
C VAL A 17 -1.81 4.48 11.62
N SER A 18 -1.30 3.86 10.55
CA SER A 18 -2.05 3.01 9.61
C SER A 18 -3.24 3.69 8.91
N ILE A 19 -3.31 5.03 8.93
CA ILE A 19 -4.39 5.80 8.29
C ILE A 19 -4.44 5.54 6.79
N PHE A 20 -3.28 5.57 6.12
CA PHE A 20 -3.22 5.34 4.66
C PHE A 20 -3.64 3.91 4.33
N THR A 21 -3.17 2.92 5.10
CA THR A 21 -3.58 1.52 4.97
C THR A 21 -5.11 1.38 5.01
N PHE A 22 -5.78 2.02 5.98
CA PHE A 22 -7.24 1.97 6.07
C PHE A 22 -7.94 2.60 4.87
N PHE A 23 -7.55 3.83 4.48
CA PHE A 23 -8.19 4.52 3.36
C PHE A 23 -7.99 3.79 2.02
N ILE A 24 -6.80 3.21 1.80
CA ILE A 24 -6.52 2.40 0.60
C ILE A 24 -7.44 1.19 0.55
N MET A 25 -7.51 0.43 1.64
CA MET A 25 -8.33 -0.77 1.69
C MET A 25 -9.81 -0.42 1.49
N PHE A 26 -10.31 0.61 2.20
CA PHE A 26 -11.70 1.04 2.10
C PHE A 26 -12.05 1.54 0.70
N SER A 27 -11.25 2.44 0.12
CA SER A 27 -11.50 2.97 -1.22
C SER A 27 -11.44 1.89 -2.30
N SER A 28 -10.47 0.96 -2.18
CA SER A 28 -10.32 -0.17 -3.11
C SER A 28 -11.54 -1.10 -3.08
N ILE A 29 -12.02 -1.45 -1.89
CA ILE A 29 -13.20 -2.31 -1.72
C ILE A 29 -14.45 -1.64 -2.29
N GLN A 30 -14.65 -0.34 -1.99
CA GLN A 30 -15.81 0.40 -2.48
C GLN A 30 -15.79 0.57 -3.99
N SER A 31 -14.61 0.74 -4.60
CA SER A 31 -14.48 0.89 -6.05
C SER A 31 -14.94 -0.31 -6.86
N LEU A 32 -14.90 -1.51 -6.28
CA LEU A 32 -15.31 -2.74 -6.95
C LEU A 32 -16.66 -3.22 -6.43
N ARG A 33 -16.75 -3.56 -5.14
CA ARG A 33 -17.94 -4.19 -4.58
C ARG A 33 -19.04 -3.18 -4.27
N GLY A 34 -18.68 -1.95 -3.88
CA GLY A 34 -19.66 -0.88 -3.68
C GLY A 34 -20.45 -0.59 -4.96
N GLU A 35 -19.79 -0.60 -6.12
CA GLU A 35 -20.46 -0.46 -7.42
C GLU A 35 -21.29 -1.69 -7.85
N VAL A 36 -20.89 -2.88 -7.41
CA VAL A 36 -21.69 -4.10 -7.62
C VAL A 36 -23.00 -4.01 -6.82
N GLU A 37 -22.93 -3.62 -5.54
CA GLU A 37 -24.13 -3.47 -4.70
C GLU A 37 -25.04 -2.35 -5.17
N ASN A 38 -24.47 -1.21 -5.59
CA ASN A 38 -25.22 -0.08 -6.13
C ASN A 38 -25.75 -0.31 -7.56
N LYS A 39 -25.51 -1.49 -8.15
CA LYS A 39 -25.87 -1.88 -9.53
C LYS A 39 -25.29 -0.96 -10.62
N SER A 40 -24.45 0.02 -10.27
CA SER A 40 -23.80 0.91 -11.23
C SER A 40 -22.83 0.15 -12.14
N ILE A 41 -22.31 -0.99 -11.67
CA ILE A 41 -21.43 -1.82 -12.50
C ILE A 41 -22.11 -2.35 -13.78
N LYS A 42 -23.44 -2.42 -13.79
CA LYS A 42 -24.24 -2.82 -14.97
C LYS A 42 -24.03 -1.88 -16.17
N LEU A 43 -23.67 -0.62 -15.93
CA LEU A 43 -23.37 0.34 -17.00
C LEU A 43 -22.09 0.00 -17.77
N TYR A 44 -21.15 -0.73 -17.16
CA TYR A 44 -19.89 -1.12 -17.79
C TYR A 44 -19.98 -2.45 -18.56
N ILE A 45 -20.86 -3.36 -18.14
CA ILE A 45 -21.02 -4.69 -18.75
C ILE A 45 -21.28 -4.62 -20.27
N PRO A 46 -22.24 -3.83 -20.79
CA PRO A 46 -22.51 -3.79 -22.22
C PRO A 46 -21.38 -3.13 -23.03
N ARG A 47 -20.56 -2.26 -22.41
CA ARG A 47 -19.48 -1.53 -23.09
C ARG A 47 -18.16 -2.29 -23.10
N CYS A 48 -17.77 -2.89 -21.98
CA CYS A 48 -16.46 -3.53 -21.81
C CYS A 48 -16.47 -5.02 -22.19
N GLN A 49 -17.65 -5.65 -22.32
CA GLN A 49 -17.92 -7.05 -22.70
C GLN A 49 -17.20 -8.14 -21.86
N SER A 50 -16.22 -7.78 -21.03
CA SER A 50 -15.38 -8.71 -20.26
C SER A 50 -15.24 -8.23 -18.82
N ARG A 51 -15.77 -9.03 -17.88
CA ARG A 51 -15.67 -8.78 -16.43
C ARG A 51 -14.22 -8.74 -15.93
N SER A 52 -13.32 -9.55 -16.51
CA SER A 52 -11.89 -9.50 -16.16
C SER A 52 -11.22 -8.18 -16.56
N LYS A 53 -11.61 -7.60 -17.70
CA LYS A 53 -11.05 -6.30 -18.12
C LYS A 53 -11.48 -5.18 -17.18
N ILE A 54 -12.74 -5.19 -16.73
CA ILE A 54 -13.25 -4.23 -15.74
C ILE A 54 -12.46 -4.32 -14.42
N TYR A 55 -12.25 -5.55 -13.92
CA TYR A 55 -11.46 -5.77 -12.70
C TYR A 55 -10.04 -5.22 -12.81
N ILE A 56 -9.32 -5.58 -13.88
CA ILE A 56 -7.94 -5.16 -14.11
C ILE A 56 -7.87 -3.65 -14.30
N ALA A 57 -8.76 -3.05 -15.09
CA ALA A 57 -8.77 -1.62 -15.35
C ALA A 57 -8.99 -0.82 -14.06
N LYS A 58 -9.92 -1.25 -13.19
CA LYS A 58 -10.16 -0.61 -11.89
C LYS A 58 -8.96 -0.74 -10.95
N ASN A 59 -8.35 -1.92 -10.90
CA ASN A 59 -7.16 -2.15 -10.07
C ASN A 59 -5.98 -1.25 -10.52
N ILE A 60 -5.73 -1.18 -11.83
CA ILE A 60 -4.69 -0.30 -12.40
C ILE A 60 -5.01 1.17 -12.15
N SER A 61 -6.27 1.58 -12.34
CA SER A 61 -6.68 2.98 -12.11
C SER A 61 -6.44 3.41 -10.66
N LEU A 62 -6.81 2.58 -9.68
CA LEU A 62 -6.54 2.88 -8.28
C LEU A 62 -5.06 2.82 -7.93
N SER A 63 -4.32 1.89 -8.50
CA SER A 63 -2.86 1.81 -8.33
C SER A 63 -2.17 3.09 -8.80
N LEU A 64 -2.56 3.60 -9.98
CA LEU A 64 -2.04 4.87 -10.52
C LEU A 64 -2.43 6.07 -9.65
N MET A 65 -3.69 6.14 -9.21
CA MET A 65 -4.14 7.19 -8.29
C MET A 65 -3.33 7.18 -6.99
N PHE A 66 -3.01 5.99 -6.47
CA PHE A 66 -2.25 5.90 -5.23
C PHE A 66 -0.78 6.27 -5.41
N ILE A 67 -0.16 5.94 -6.54
CA ILE A 67 1.18 6.44 -6.89
C ILE A 67 1.18 7.98 -6.89
N ILE A 68 0.18 8.61 -7.50
CA ILE A 68 0.05 10.08 -7.49
C ILE A 68 -0.08 10.61 -6.06
N ILE A 69 -0.92 9.99 -5.21
CA ILE A 69 -1.06 10.38 -3.80
C ILE A 69 0.26 10.27 -3.04
N THR A 70 1.05 9.21 -3.26
CA THR A 70 2.37 9.06 -2.61
C THR A 70 3.37 10.13 -3.05
N ILE A 71 3.36 10.52 -4.33
CA ILE A 71 4.19 11.61 -4.86
C ILE A 71 3.78 12.94 -4.25
N ILE A 72 2.47 13.23 -4.19
CA ILE A 72 1.93 14.43 -3.55
C ILE A 72 2.32 14.47 -2.07
N PHE A 73 2.19 13.35 -1.36
CA PHE A 73 2.58 13.25 0.04
C PHE A 73 4.07 13.55 0.23
N TYR A 74 4.94 12.95 -0.59
CA TYR A 74 6.38 13.25 -0.58
C TYR A 74 6.67 14.75 -0.79
N ILE A 75 6.04 15.38 -1.78
CA ILE A 75 6.20 16.82 -2.03
C ILE A 75 5.73 17.65 -0.82
N ILE A 76 4.57 17.33 -0.24
CA ILE A 76 4.04 18.01 0.94
C ILE A 76 5.01 17.88 2.12
N THR A 77 5.60 16.70 2.35
CA THR A 77 6.56 16.51 3.44
C THR A 77 7.82 17.37 3.28
N ILE A 78 8.30 17.58 2.05
CA ILE A 78 9.42 18.49 1.77
C ILE A 78 9.02 19.95 2.02
N ILE A 79 7.83 20.35 1.59
CA ILE A 79 7.32 21.72 1.83
C ILE A 79 7.19 21.99 3.33
N LEU A 80 6.70 21.02 4.10
CA LEU A 80 6.58 21.13 5.56
C LEU A 80 7.95 21.27 6.24
N ASP A 81 8.93 20.46 5.83
CA ASP A 81 10.31 20.58 6.35
C ASP A 81 10.88 21.98 6.08
N TYR A 82 10.65 22.51 4.87
CA TYR A 82 11.09 23.85 4.52
C TYR A 82 10.39 24.94 5.36
N LEU A 83 9.10 24.79 5.66
CA LEU A 83 8.38 25.69 6.57
C LEU A 83 8.96 25.64 7.98
N PHE A 84 9.31 24.45 8.47
CA PHE A 84 9.98 24.30 9.77
C PHE A 84 11.37 24.94 9.78
N LEU A 85 12.10 24.88 8.67
CA LEU A 85 13.40 25.53 8.54
C LEU A 85 13.31 27.06 8.68
N ILE A 86 12.27 27.68 8.10
CA ILE A 86 12.07 29.14 8.20
C ILE A 86 11.71 29.55 9.62
N HIS A 87 10.84 28.80 10.30
CA HIS A 87 10.27 29.22 11.59
C HIS A 87 11.01 28.67 12.81
N ARG A 88 11.77 27.59 12.68
CA ARG A 88 12.53 26.94 13.75
C ARG A 88 13.83 26.31 13.23
N THR A 89 14.87 27.14 13.13
CA THR A 89 16.24 26.72 12.81
C THR A 89 16.85 25.75 13.83
N ASP A 90 16.26 25.65 15.02
CA ASP A 90 16.74 24.75 16.08
C ASP A 90 16.45 23.27 15.79
N ILE A 91 15.52 22.97 14.87
CA ILE A 91 15.01 21.61 14.60
C ILE A 91 15.48 21.11 13.24
N ALA A 92 15.46 21.97 12.22
CA ALA A 92 15.78 21.64 10.84
C ALA A 92 17.15 22.21 10.44
N LEU A 93 18.00 21.34 9.88
CA LEU A 93 19.28 21.74 9.31
C LEU A 93 19.09 22.05 7.84
N ASN A 94 19.81 23.04 7.31
CA ASN A 94 19.82 23.38 5.88
C ASN A 94 20.65 22.40 5.03
N VAL A 95 20.52 21.10 5.34
CA VAL A 95 21.15 20.00 4.63
C VAL A 95 20.00 19.17 4.07
N PHE A 96 20.01 18.94 2.77
CA PHE A 96 18.98 18.12 2.13
C PHE A 96 19.24 16.63 2.29
N TRP A 97 20.50 16.22 2.11
CA TRP A 97 20.94 14.83 1.97
C TRP A 97 22.22 14.58 2.77
N LYS A 98 22.31 13.43 3.46
CA LYS A 98 23.55 12.88 4.02
C LYS A 98 23.89 11.51 3.43
N SER A 99 25.08 11.34 2.85
CA SER A 99 25.43 10.17 2.01
C SER A 99 25.33 8.80 2.70
N GLN A 100 25.44 8.75 4.02
CA GLN A 100 25.50 7.50 4.77
C GLN A 100 24.13 6.80 4.90
N ASP A 101 23.04 7.56 4.98
CA ASP A 101 21.72 7.03 5.37
C ASP A 101 20.74 6.98 4.19
N THR A 102 21.08 7.63 3.08
CA THR A 102 20.12 7.93 2.02
C THR A 102 19.70 6.77 1.17
N GLU A 103 20.54 5.75 1.04
CA GLU A 103 20.13 4.52 0.39
C GLU A 103 18.99 3.88 1.19
N SER A 104 19.10 3.78 2.51
CA SER A 104 18.08 3.19 3.39
C SER A 104 16.73 3.90 3.27
N ILE A 105 16.75 5.23 3.26
CA ILE A 105 15.55 6.07 3.16
C ILE A 105 14.85 5.87 1.82
N ILE A 106 15.59 5.86 0.71
CA ILE A 106 15.03 5.67 -0.62
C ILE A 106 14.39 4.27 -0.73
N PHE A 107 15.09 3.23 -0.29
CA PHE A 107 14.56 1.87 -0.33
C PHE A 107 13.34 1.69 0.58
N PHE A 108 13.28 2.36 1.73
CA PHE A 108 12.10 2.36 2.58
C PHE A 108 10.89 3.00 1.91
N ILE A 109 11.05 4.20 1.32
CA ILE A 109 9.96 4.91 0.61
C ILE A 109 9.44 4.06 -0.55
N ILE A 110 10.34 3.46 -1.34
CA ILE A 110 9.97 2.56 -2.43
C ILE A 110 9.22 1.35 -1.87
N SER A 111 9.74 0.71 -0.82
CA SER A 111 9.12 -0.47 -0.21
C SER A 111 7.72 -0.18 0.31
N MET A 112 7.51 1.00 0.89
CA MET A 112 6.21 1.51 1.34
C MET A 112 5.24 1.72 0.17
N LEU A 113 5.69 2.30 -0.95
CA LEU A 113 4.87 2.42 -2.15
C LEU A 113 4.40 1.05 -2.66
N PHE A 114 5.31 0.07 -2.73
CA PHE A 114 4.96 -1.28 -3.15
C PHE A 114 4.02 -1.99 -2.16
N TYR A 115 4.16 -1.72 -0.85
CA TYR A 115 3.23 -2.22 0.16
C TYR A 115 1.80 -1.71 -0.08
N TYR A 116 1.66 -0.42 -0.38
CA TYR A 116 0.38 0.19 -0.69
C TYR A 116 -0.25 -0.40 -1.97
N LEU A 117 0.56 -0.63 -3.02
CA LEU A 117 0.09 -1.32 -4.22
C LEU A 117 -0.38 -2.76 -3.92
N PHE A 118 0.34 -3.47 -3.05
CA PHE A 118 -0.06 -4.79 -2.59
C PHE A 118 -1.41 -4.76 -1.86
N LEU A 119 -1.62 -3.78 -0.98
CA LEU A 119 -2.89 -3.63 -0.25
C LEU A 119 -4.08 -3.43 -1.20
N ILE A 120 -3.92 -2.66 -2.28
CA ILE A 120 -4.97 -2.51 -3.30
C ILE A 120 -5.34 -3.88 -3.89
N GLN A 121 -4.35 -4.68 -4.28
CA GLN A 121 -4.59 -6.01 -4.85
C GLN A 121 -5.27 -6.95 -3.85
N PHE A 122 -4.85 -6.90 -2.58
CA PHE A 122 -5.47 -7.66 -1.50
C PHE A 122 -6.93 -7.24 -1.25
N ALA A 123 -7.22 -5.94 -1.24
CA ALA A 123 -8.56 -5.40 -1.13
C ALA A 123 -9.46 -5.82 -2.31
N PHE A 124 -8.94 -5.77 -3.53
CA PHE A 124 -9.63 -6.23 -4.74
C PHE A 124 -9.93 -7.73 -4.72
N PHE A 125 -9.02 -8.52 -4.15
CA PHE A 125 -9.26 -9.93 -3.89
C PHE A 125 -10.42 -10.12 -2.91
N LEU A 126 -10.36 -9.53 -1.71
CA LEU A 126 -11.41 -9.66 -0.68
C LEU A 126 -12.79 -9.22 -1.17
N SER A 127 -12.86 -8.08 -1.84
CA SER A 127 -14.09 -7.52 -2.42
C SER A 127 -14.71 -8.39 -3.51
N SER A 128 -13.98 -9.35 -4.08
CA SER A 128 -14.53 -10.32 -5.03
C SER A 128 -15.30 -11.45 -4.32
N PHE A 129 -15.08 -11.68 -3.03
CA PHE A 129 -15.70 -12.77 -2.27
C PHE A 129 -16.84 -12.31 -1.38
N PHE A 130 -16.73 -11.13 -0.75
CA PHE A 130 -17.65 -10.69 0.28
C PHE A 130 -18.33 -9.36 -0.07
N ASN A 131 -19.36 -8.98 0.71
CA ASN A 131 -19.98 -7.66 0.62
C ASN A 131 -19.00 -6.55 1.09
N PRO A 132 -19.16 -5.27 0.73
CA PRO A 132 -18.22 -4.19 1.03
C PRO A 132 -17.94 -4.05 2.52
N LEU A 133 -18.98 -4.08 3.35
CA LEU A 133 -18.84 -3.98 4.80
C LEU A 133 -18.07 -5.17 5.39
N MET A 134 -18.39 -6.40 4.95
CA MET A 134 -17.68 -7.59 5.41
C MET A 134 -16.23 -7.62 4.91
N SER A 135 -16.00 -7.20 3.67
CA SER A 135 -14.67 -7.12 3.07
C SER A 135 -13.79 -6.12 3.82
N SER A 136 -14.33 -4.96 4.21
CA SER A 136 -13.57 -3.92 4.91
C SER A 136 -13.21 -4.34 6.33
N ILE A 137 -14.14 -5.00 7.04
CA ILE A 137 -13.88 -5.57 8.36
C ILE A 137 -12.81 -6.67 8.27
N LEU A 138 -12.93 -7.60 7.33
CA LEU A 138 -11.94 -8.66 7.13
C LEU A 138 -10.57 -8.10 6.72
N ALA A 139 -10.54 -7.08 5.87
CA ALA A 139 -9.33 -6.36 5.51
C ALA A 139 -8.62 -5.77 6.73
N LEU A 140 -9.38 -5.10 7.60
CA LEU A 140 -8.84 -4.54 8.84
C LEU A 140 -8.30 -5.61 9.77
N ILE A 141 -9.09 -6.65 10.03
CA ILE A 141 -8.69 -7.76 10.91
C ILE A 141 -7.42 -8.41 10.38
N THR A 142 -7.34 -8.68 9.07
CA THR A 142 -6.15 -9.29 8.46
C THR A 142 -4.92 -8.38 8.55
N THR A 143 -5.06 -7.07 8.34
CA THR A 143 -3.93 -6.13 8.55
C THR A 143 -3.47 -6.05 10.01
N ILE A 144 -4.38 -6.18 10.97
CA ILE A 144 -4.01 -6.23 12.39
C ILE A 144 -3.30 -7.55 12.70
N LEU A 145 -3.80 -8.67 12.17
CA LEU A 145 -3.18 -9.98 12.35
C LEU A 145 -1.75 -10.02 11.80
N THR A 146 -1.46 -9.39 10.66
CA THR A 146 -0.08 -9.35 10.14
C THR A 146 0.89 -8.61 11.07
N PHE A 147 0.43 -7.62 11.86
CA PHE A 147 1.25 -6.99 12.89
C PHE A 147 1.60 -7.92 14.05
N TYR A 148 0.79 -8.93 14.34
CA TYR A 148 1.12 -9.94 15.36
C TYR A 148 1.97 -11.08 14.78
N LEU A 149 1.63 -11.54 13.57
CA LEU A 149 2.32 -12.66 12.92
C LEU A 149 3.80 -12.36 12.61
N LYS A 150 4.16 -11.08 12.45
CA LYS A 150 5.56 -10.67 12.22
C LYS A 150 6.51 -11.03 13.37
N VAL A 151 5.99 -11.27 14.58
CA VAL A 151 6.81 -11.58 15.78
C VAL A 151 7.13 -13.08 15.88
N ILE A 152 6.39 -13.93 15.18
CA ILE A 152 6.51 -15.39 15.30
C ILE A 152 7.62 -15.90 14.37
N SER A 153 8.67 -16.49 14.94
CA SER A 153 9.93 -16.86 14.26
C SER A 153 9.78 -17.68 12.97
N TYR A 154 8.84 -18.62 12.92
CA TYR A 154 8.63 -19.48 11.76
C TYR A 154 7.74 -18.86 10.67
N ILE A 155 6.84 -17.94 11.03
CA ILE A 155 5.83 -17.38 10.12
C ILE A 155 6.29 -16.01 9.59
N GLN A 156 7.14 -15.29 10.33
CA GLN A 156 7.59 -13.93 10.02
C GLN A 156 8.10 -13.76 8.58
N THR A 157 8.78 -14.78 8.03
CA THR A 157 9.37 -14.73 6.67
C THR A 157 8.33 -14.73 5.55
N LEU A 158 7.07 -15.07 5.84
CA LEU A 158 5.95 -14.99 4.90
C LEU A 158 5.18 -13.68 5.02
N VAL A 159 5.42 -12.90 6.08
CA VAL A 159 4.66 -11.69 6.36
C VAL A 159 5.37 -10.47 5.78
N LEU A 160 4.69 -9.72 4.91
CA LEU A 160 5.25 -8.51 4.28
C LEU A 160 5.63 -7.42 5.28
N THR A 161 4.86 -7.26 6.36
CA THR A 161 5.12 -6.27 7.41
C THR A 161 6.43 -6.53 8.16
N TYR A 162 6.92 -7.78 8.20
CA TYR A 162 8.20 -8.13 8.81
C TYR A 162 9.38 -7.51 8.04
N TYR A 163 9.42 -7.68 6.72
CA TYR A 163 10.50 -7.12 5.90
C TYR A 163 10.43 -5.59 5.84
N LEU A 164 9.22 -5.02 5.81
CA LEU A 164 9.06 -3.56 5.92
C LEU A 164 9.69 -3.01 7.18
N GLU A 165 9.39 -3.58 8.35
CA GLU A 165 9.93 -3.13 9.63
C GLU A 165 11.45 -3.34 9.74
N LYS A 166 11.98 -4.40 9.10
CA LYS A 166 13.43 -4.58 8.98
C LYS A 166 14.09 -3.51 8.14
N ILE A 167 13.57 -3.22 6.95
CA ILE A 167 14.09 -2.18 6.05
C ILE A 167 14.05 -0.82 6.75
N MET A 168 12.92 -0.55 7.40
CA MET A 168 12.64 0.64 8.16
C MET A 168 13.63 0.92 9.30
N ASN A 169 13.99 -0.12 10.06
CA ASN A 169 14.88 0.01 11.21
C ASN A 169 16.37 -0.23 10.87
N SER A 170 16.68 -0.56 9.61
CA SER A 170 18.04 -0.90 9.20
C SER A 170 18.87 0.34 8.85
N ILE A 171 20.00 0.53 9.55
CA ILE A 171 21.00 1.56 9.19
C ILE A 171 21.76 1.15 7.92
N LYS A 172 21.97 -0.16 7.71
CA LYS A 172 22.57 -0.73 6.50
C LYS A 172 21.61 -1.72 5.86
N ILE A 173 21.40 -1.53 4.57
CA ILE A 173 20.50 -2.36 3.77
C ILE A 173 21.11 -3.75 3.58
N GLN A 174 20.30 -4.78 3.86
CA GLN A 174 20.58 -6.14 3.43
C GLN A 174 19.79 -6.41 2.14
N TYR A 175 20.48 -6.46 1.00
CA TYR A 175 19.83 -6.64 -0.30
C TYR A 175 19.01 -7.93 -0.42
N ASN A 176 19.39 -8.99 0.32
CA ASN A 176 18.63 -10.24 0.35
C ASN A 176 17.22 -10.05 0.91
N ASP A 177 17.06 -9.25 1.97
CA ASP A 177 15.76 -9.01 2.59
C ASP A 177 14.86 -8.19 1.67
N ILE A 178 15.42 -7.23 0.94
CA ILE A 178 14.70 -6.44 -0.09
C ILE A 178 14.27 -7.33 -1.26
N PHE A 179 15.17 -8.20 -1.73
CA PHE A 179 14.86 -9.11 -2.82
C PHE A 179 13.71 -10.06 -2.45
N LEU A 180 13.77 -10.67 -1.27
CA LEU A 180 12.70 -11.53 -0.75
C LEU A 180 11.38 -10.76 -0.59
N TYR A 181 11.43 -9.52 -0.11
CA TYR A 181 10.26 -8.66 0.01
C TYR A 181 9.56 -8.43 -1.34
N PHE A 182 10.29 -8.01 -2.37
CA PHE A 182 9.71 -7.80 -3.71
C PHE A 182 9.21 -9.10 -4.32
N LEU A 183 9.91 -10.21 -4.12
CA LEU A 183 9.49 -11.52 -4.59
C LEU A 183 8.15 -11.95 -3.95
N LEU A 184 7.97 -11.73 -2.65
CA LEU A 184 6.72 -12.01 -1.96
C LEU A 184 5.56 -11.14 -2.45
N ILE A 185 5.80 -9.84 -2.69
CA ILE A 185 4.79 -8.94 -3.26
C ILE A 185 4.33 -9.47 -4.62
N LEU A 186 5.26 -9.89 -5.48
CA LEU A 186 4.93 -10.42 -6.80
C LEU A 186 4.14 -11.73 -6.70
N ILE A 187 4.58 -12.67 -5.88
CA ILE A 187 3.89 -13.96 -5.70
C ILE A 187 2.47 -13.74 -5.18
N TYR A 188 2.31 -13.02 -4.07
CA TYR A 188 0.99 -12.78 -3.51
C TYR A 188 0.11 -11.92 -4.43
N GLY A 189 0.70 -10.93 -5.09
CA GLY A 189 -0.01 -10.10 -6.05
C GLY A 189 -0.57 -10.88 -7.24
N ILE A 190 0.22 -11.81 -7.79
CA ILE A 190 -0.24 -12.71 -8.87
C ILE A 190 -1.36 -13.62 -8.35
N ILE A 191 -1.19 -14.23 -7.18
CA ILE A 191 -2.19 -15.13 -6.58
C ILE A 191 -3.51 -14.40 -6.34
N PHE A 192 -3.48 -13.23 -5.70
CA PHE A 192 -4.66 -12.43 -5.38
C PHE A 192 -5.39 -11.95 -6.63
N ASN A 193 -4.67 -11.47 -7.65
CA ASN A 193 -5.27 -11.08 -8.92
C ASN A 193 -5.92 -12.27 -9.64
N LEU A 194 -5.25 -13.43 -9.71
CA LEU A 194 -5.79 -14.61 -10.38
C LEU A 194 -7.06 -15.13 -9.69
N LEU A 195 -7.03 -15.24 -8.36
CA LEU A 195 -8.18 -15.70 -7.59
C LEU A 195 -9.33 -14.68 -7.62
N GLY A 196 -9.02 -13.38 -7.48
CA GLY A 196 -9.99 -12.29 -7.58
C GLY A 196 -10.70 -12.28 -8.93
N ILE A 197 -9.96 -12.33 -10.03
CA ILE A 197 -10.53 -12.39 -11.39
C ILE A 197 -11.39 -13.64 -11.59
N LYS A 198 -10.91 -14.83 -11.16
CA LYS A 198 -11.67 -16.08 -11.29
C LYS A 198 -13.01 -15.99 -10.56
N LYS A 199 -13.03 -15.41 -9.35
CA LYS A 199 -14.26 -15.25 -8.58
C LYS A 199 -15.16 -14.18 -9.20
N PHE A 200 -14.60 -13.03 -9.58
CA PHE A 200 -15.34 -11.92 -10.16
C PHE A 200 -16.05 -12.27 -11.47
N LYS A 201 -15.45 -13.14 -12.31
CA LYS A 201 -16.12 -13.66 -13.51
C LYS A 201 -17.40 -14.42 -13.19
N LYS A 202 -17.41 -15.19 -12.09
CA LYS A 202 -18.52 -16.04 -11.64
C LYS A 202 -19.57 -15.29 -10.80
N LEU A 203 -19.34 -14.02 -10.46
CA LEU A 203 -20.31 -13.23 -9.71
C LEU A 203 -21.51 -12.90 -10.60
N ASP A 204 -22.70 -13.29 -10.19
CA ASP A 204 -23.92 -12.88 -10.86
C ASP A 204 -24.19 -11.41 -10.56
N VAL A 205 -24.06 -10.59 -11.61
CA VAL A 205 -24.48 -9.19 -11.61
C VAL A 205 -25.86 -9.14 -12.26
N ILE A 206 -26.86 -9.70 -11.59
CA ILE A 206 -28.27 -9.69 -12.02
C ILE A 206 -29.05 -8.70 -11.16
#